data_AF-A0A401MNU5-F1
#
_entry.id   AF-A0A401MNU5-F1
#
_cell.length_a   1.000
_cell.length_b   1.000
_cell.length_c   1.000
_cell.angle_alpha   90.00
_cell.angle_beta   90.00
_cell.angle_gamma   90.00
#
_symmetry.space_group_name_H-M   'P 1'
#
loop_
_entity.id
_entity.type
_entity.pdbx_description
1 polymer ?
#
loop_
_entity_poly.entity_id
_entity_poly.type
_entity_poly.pdbx_seq_one_letter_code
_entity_poly.pdbx_strand_id
1 'polypeptide(L)'
;MVRQLLGEPDLLRTNPPFHSAPQTRLYRVERVEAAERSDEFRAVAATAARRSTAARAAALRRRREVLARIAAEPLDVPRLAPDRLAAAAVEHRNRRDEERAYERWGHAPDPATVESAETGALDRWKVNYLRHRLTRYDELLDGLYGSTGRAAAEELLRRRVYAAISEAYPELAQECERQLRERECGPPPG
;
A
#
# COMPACT_ATOMS: atom_id res chain seq x y z
N MET A 1 4.17 -31.42 -1.21
CA MET A 1 4.70 -31.81 -2.53
C MET A 1 6.09 -32.42 -2.40
N VAL A 2 7.15 -31.66 -2.10
CA VAL A 2 8.53 -32.19 -2.04
C VAL A 2 8.69 -33.36 -1.06
N ARG A 3 8.38 -33.20 0.24
CA ARG A 3 8.46 -34.29 1.24
C ARG A 3 7.49 -35.45 0.96
N GLN A 4 6.40 -35.20 0.26
CA GLN A 4 5.41 -36.24 -0.08
C GLN A 4 5.92 -37.15 -1.20
N LEU A 5 6.62 -36.57 -2.19
CA LEU A 5 7.12 -37.29 -3.36
C LEU A 5 8.55 -37.83 -3.17
N LEU A 6 9.36 -37.15 -2.36
CA LEU A 6 10.78 -37.46 -2.16
C LEU A 6 11.10 -37.90 -0.73
N GLY A 7 10.17 -37.81 0.21
CA GLY A 7 10.42 -38.17 1.61
C GLY A 7 11.45 -37.26 2.29
N GLU A 8 12.27 -37.87 3.15
CA GLU A 8 13.33 -37.17 3.87
C GLU A 8 14.48 -36.71 2.95
N PRO A 9 15.11 -35.57 3.27
CA PRO A 9 16.22 -35.05 2.50
C PRO A 9 17.46 -35.93 2.64
N ASP A 10 18.29 -35.93 1.59
CA ASP A 10 19.57 -36.64 1.59
C ASP A 10 20.63 -35.91 2.42
N LEU A 11 20.53 -34.58 2.51
CA LEU A 11 21.43 -33.77 3.32
C LEU A 11 20.72 -32.53 3.88
N LEU A 12 21.02 -32.19 5.13
CA LEU A 12 20.67 -30.92 5.76
C LEU A 12 21.91 -30.04 5.84
N ARG A 13 21.81 -28.79 5.40
CA ARG A 13 22.90 -27.81 5.44
C ARG A 13 22.42 -26.51 6.10
N THR A 14 23.32 -25.83 6.80
CA THR A 14 23.05 -24.46 7.27
C THR A 14 22.78 -23.56 6.07
N ASN A 15 21.75 -22.71 6.18
CA ASN A 15 21.38 -21.79 5.12
C ASN A 15 22.49 -20.72 4.95
N PRO A 16 23.19 -20.67 3.80
CA PRO A 16 24.38 -19.81 3.62
C PRO A 16 24.14 -18.31 3.87
N PRO A 17 23.07 -17.68 3.36
CA PRO A 17 22.79 -16.27 3.66
C PRO A 17 22.28 -16.01 5.08
N PHE A 18 21.72 -17.01 5.78
CA PHE A 18 21.07 -16.81 7.08
C PHE A 18 21.29 -18.00 8.02
N HIS A 19 22.34 -17.94 8.84
CA HIS A 19 22.71 -19.05 9.74
C HIS A 19 21.66 -19.39 10.80
N SER A 20 20.77 -18.46 11.15
CA SER A 20 19.65 -18.66 12.10
C SER A 20 18.36 -19.17 11.44
N ALA A 21 18.31 -19.22 10.11
CA ALA A 21 17.14 -19.71 9.39
C ALA A 21 17.08 -21.25 9.40
N PRO A 22 15.91 -21.84 9.09
CA PRO A 22 15.78 -23.29 8.96
C PRO A 22 16.81 -23.88 7.98
N GLN A 23 17.33 -25.06 8.30
CA GLN A 23 18.34 -25.74 7.49
C GLN A 23 17.82 -26.03 6.07
N THR A 24 18.70 -25.81 5.09
CA THR A 24 18.48 -26.16 3.69
C THR A 24 18.44 -27.67 3.52
N ARG A 25 17.36 -28.16 2.91
CA ARG A 25 17.13 -29.56 2.57
C ARG A 25 17.63 -29.82 1.15
N LEU A 26 18.58 -30.73 1.00
CA LEU A 26 19.14 -31.12 -0.29
C LEU A 26 18.70 -32.54 -0.64
N TYR A 27 18.35 -32.72 -1.90
CA TYR A 27 17.91 -33.98 -2.48
C TYR A 27 18.80 -34.33 -3.67
N ARG A 28 19.11 -35.60 -3.86
CA ARG A 28 19.85 -36.11 -5.01
C ARG A 28 19.04 -35.90 -6.29
N VAL A 29 19.69 -35.40 -7.33
CA VAL A 29 19.05 -35.05 -8.62
C VAL A 29 18.36 -36.26 -9.23
N GLU A 30 18.97 -37.43 -9.17
CA GLU A 30 18.44 -38.66 -9.76
C GLU A 30 17.10 -39.08 -9.11
N ARG A 31 16.95 -38.81 -7.80
CA ARG A 31 15.70 -39.07 -7.06
C ARG A 31 14.60 -38.08 -7.50
N VAL A 32 14.97 -36.83 -7.68
CA VAL A 32 14.05 -35.78 -8.17
C VAL A 32 13.55 -36.14 -9.57
N GLU A 33 14.44 -36.46 -10.49
CA GLU A 33 14.09 -36.82 -11.87
C GLU A 33 13.25 -38.11 -11.96
N ALA A 34 13.51 -39.09 -11.10
CA ALA A 34 12.68 -40.29 -11.00
C ALA A 34 11.26 -39.95 -10.50
N ALA A 35 11.15 -39.09 -9.49
CA ALA A 35 9.86 -38.64 -8.97
C ALA A 35 9.09 -37.82 -10.00
N GLU A 36 9.72 -36.89 -10.72
CA GLU A 36 9.06 -36.04 -11.73
C GLU A 36 8.51 -36.84 -12.93
N ARG A 37 9.11 -37.98 -13.26
CA ARG A 37 8.62 -38.89 -14.30
C ARG A 37 7.45 -39.77 -13.85
N SER A 38 7.11 -39.78 -12.56
CA SER A 38 6.06 -40.63 -12.01
C SER A 38 4.64 -40.09 -12.26
N ASP A 39 3.67 -41.00 -12.27
CA ASP A 39 2.24 -40.64 -12.34
C ASP A 39 1.75 -39.89 -11.12
N GLU A 40 2.33 -40.20 -9.96
CA GLU A 40 2.03 -39.51 -8.70
C GLU A 40 2.41 -38.03 -8.80
N PHE A 41 3.60 -37.72 -9.34
CA PHE A 41 4.00 -36.34 -9.60
C PHE A 41 3.03 -35.65 -10.56
N ARG A 42 2.65 -36.29 -11.66
CA ARG A 42 1.68 -35.73 -12.62
C ARG A 42 0.35 -35.39 -11.95
N ALA A 43 -0.17 -36.27 -11.09
CA ALA A 43 -1.42 -36.06 -10.36
C ALA A 43 -1.31 -34.90 -9.34
N VAL A 44 -0.23 -34.85 -8.57
CA VAL A 44 0.01 -33.79 -7.58
C VAL A 44 0.24 -32.44 -8.27
N ALA A 45 1.02 -32.41 -9.36
CA ALA A 45 1.27 -31.22 -10.16
C ALA A 45 -0.02 -30.67 -10.80
N ALA A 46 -0.86 -31.54 -11.37
CA ALA A 46 -2.16 -31.15 -11.91
C ALA A 46 -3.07 -30.54 -10.84
N THR A 47 -3.10 -31.12 -9.65
CA THR A 47 -3.86 -30.59 -8.50
C THR A 47 -3.33 -29.23 -8.05
N ALA A 48 -2.01 -29.09 -7.95
CA ALA A 48 -1.37 -27.81 -7.62
C ALA A 48 -1.66 -26.72 -8.68
N ALA A 49 -1.63 -27.08 -9.97
CA ALA A 49 -1.96 -26.18 -11.07
C ALA A 49 -3.43 -25.72 -11.01
N ARG A 50 -4.38 -26.65 -10.75
CA ARG A 50 -5.80 -26.31 -10.54
C ARG A 50 -6.00 -25.38 -9.35
N ARG A 51 -5.32 -25.64 -8.23
CA ARG A 51 -5.36 -24.75 -7.05
C ARG A 51 -4.79 -23.37 -7.36
N SER A 52 -3.68 -23.31 -8.09
CA SER A 52 -3.03 -22.05 -8.49
C SER A 52 -3.94 -21.22 -9.41
N THR A 53 -4.53 -21.84 -10.43
CA THR A 53 -5.47 -21.17 -11.34
C THR A 53 -6.71 -20.66 -10.61
N ALA A 54 -7.31 -21.48 -9.73
CA ALA A 54 -8.43 -21.06 -8.89
C ALA A 54 -8.06 -19.90 -7.96
N ALA A 55 -6.89 -19.94 -7.32
CA ALA A 55 -6.41 -18.86 -6.45
C ALA A 55 -6.17 -17.55 -7.23
N ARG A 56 -5.59 -17.64 -8.44
CA ARG A 56 -5.42 -16.49 -9.33
C ARG A 56 -6.76 -15.90 -9.76
N ALA A 57 -7.72 -16.73 -10.15
CA ALA A 57 -9.06 -16.27 -10.51
C ALA A 57 -9.75 -15.55 -9.34
N ALA A 58 -9.66 -16.10 -8.13
CA ALA A 58 -10.20 -15.48 -6.93
C ALA A 58 -9.49 -14.15 -6.57
N ALA A 59 -8.17 -14.05 -6.78
CA ALA A 59 -7.43 -12.80 -6.60
C ALA A 59 -7.84 -11.72 -7.61
N LEU A 60 -7.99 -12.09 -8.89
CA LEU A 60 -8.45 -11.17 -9.93
C LEU A 60 -9.87 -10.67 -9.67
N ARG A 61 -10.76 -11.56 -9.21
CA ARG A 61 -12.13 -11.18 -8.85
C ARG A 61 -12.15 -10.16 -7.71
N ARG A 62 -11.45 -10.44 -6.61
CA ARG A 62 -11.31 -9.51 -5.47
C ARG A 62 -10.74 -8.15 -5.90
N ARG A 63 -9.72 -8.16 -6.77
CA ARG A 63 -9.17 -6.92 -7.33
C ARG A 63 -10.22 -6.12 -8.09
N ARG A 64 -11.02 -6.76 -8.94
CA ARG A 64 -12.08 -6.08 -9.70
C ARG A 64 -13.16 -5.52 -8.78
N GLU A 65 -13.59 -6.28 -7.78
CA GLU A 65 -14.57 -5.85 -6.78
C GLU A 65 -14.09 -4.60 -6.03
N VAL A 66 -12.83 -4.60 -5.57
CA VAL A 66 -12.26 -3.45 -4.86
C VAL A 66 -12.12 -2.23 -5.78
N LEU A 67 -11.64 -2.39 -7.01
CA LEU A 67 -11.56 -1.27 -7.96
C LEU A 67 -12.94 -0.70 -8.29
N ALA A 68 -13.95 -1.56 -8.45
CA ALA A 68 -15.32 -1.13 -8.67
C ALA A 68 -15.89 -0.37 -7.47
N ARG A 69 -15.64 -0.86 -6.25
CA ARG A 69 -16.01 -0.16 -5.00
C ARG A 69 -15.33 1.21 -4.90
N ILE A 70 -14.02 1.27 -5.17
CA ILE A 70 -13.29 2.54 -5.22
C ILE A 70 -13.88 3.46 -6.28
N ALA A 71 -14.28 2.98 -7.46
CA ALA A 71 -14.83 3.86 -8.48
C ALA A 71 -16.23 4.41 -8.11
N ALA A 72 -17.07 3.57 -7.50
CA ALA A 72 -18.46 3.88 -7.19
C ALA A 72 -18.64 4.72 -5.92
N GLU A 73 -17.76 4.57 -4.92
CA GLU A 73 -17.92 5.25 -3.63
C GLU A 73 -17.77 6.78 -3.79
N PRO A 74 -18.79 7.58 -3.41
CA PRO A 74 -18.69 9.03 -3.46
C PRO A 74 -17.73 9.53 -2.37
N LEU A 75 -16.76 10.38 -2.77
CA LEU A 75 -15.82 10.99 -1.83
C LEU A 75 -16.41 12.32 -1.33
N ASP A 76 -16.99 12.28 -0.13
CA ASP A 76 -17.46 13.49 0.55
C ASP A 76 -16.27 14.31 1.10
N VAL A 77 -16.01 15.46 0.48
CA VAL A 77 -14.99 16.42 0.90
C VAL A 77 -15.66 17.52 1.74
N PRO A 78 -15.22 17.74 3.00
CA PRO A 78 -15.84 18.74 3.85
C PRO A 78 -15.68 20.14 3.24
N ARG A 79 -16.80 20.85 3.07
CA ARG A 79 -16.83 22.26 2.62
C ARG A 79 -16.78 23.20 3.81
N LEU A 80 -15.63 23.83 4.01
CA LEU A 80 -15.33 24.77 5.08
C LEU A 80 -15.15 26.16 4.49
N ALA A 81 -15.53 27.19 5.24
CA ALA A 81 -15.16 28.56 4.89
C ALA A 81 -13.62 28.69 4.83
N PRO A 82 -13.07 29.55 3.94
CA PRO A 82 -11.64 29.67 3.73
C PRO A 82 -10.82 29.86 5.03
N ASP A 83 -11.27 30.74 5.91
CA ASP A 83 -10.59 31.02 7.19
C ASP A 83 -10.60 29.81 8.13
N ARG A 84 -11.72 29.06 8.16
CA ARG A 84 -11.82 27.84 8.96
C ARG A 84 -10.94 26.73 8.42
N LEU A 85 -10.84 26.61 7.10
CA LEU A 85 -9.94 25.66 6.47
C LEU A 85 -8.46 26.00 6.76
N ALA A 86 -8.09 27.28 6.70
CA ALA A 86 -6.75 27.74 7.04
C ALA A 86 -6.40 27.45 8.50
N ALA A 87 -7.29 27.78 9.43
CA ALA A 87 -7.10 27.51 10.86
C ALA A 87 -6.96 25.99 11.14
N ALA A 88 -7.87 25.18 10.60
CA ALA A 88 -7.83 23.73 10.78
C ALA A 88 -6.57 23.08 10.17
N ALA A 89 -6.09 23.62 9.04
CA ALA A 89 -4.87 23.16 8.39
C ALA A 89 -3.62 23.43 9.24
N VAL A 90 -3.53 24.63 9.83
CA VAL A 90 -2.43 25.03 10.72
C VAL A 90 -2.44 24.20 12.00
N GLU A 91 -3.60 24.06 12.64
CA GLU A 91 -3.76 23.24 13.85
C GLU A 91 -3.34 21.79 13.58
N HIS A 92 -3.82 21.21 12.48
CA HIS A 92 -3.42 19.87 12.07
C HIS A 92 -1.92 19.75 11.82
N ARG A 93 -1.29 20.74 11.17
CA ARG A 93 0.16 20.76 10.94
C ARG A 93 0.94 20.82 12.24
N ASN A 94 0.53 21.65 13.20
CA ASN A 94 1.19 21.79 14.49
C ASN A 94 1.07 20.51 15.32
N ARG A 95 -0.13 19.92 15.39
CA ARG A 95 -0.32 18.62 16.05
C ARG A 95 0.56 17.52 15.44
N ARG A 96 0.65 17.45 14.11
CA ARG A 96 1.55 16.50 13.42
C ARG A 96 3.03 16.79 13.69
N ASP A 97 3.39 18.03 14.00
CA ASP A 97 4.76 18.42 14.32
C ASP A 97 5.13 18.06 15.77
N GLU A 98 4.19 18.24 16.70
CA GLU A 98 4.29 17.77 18.08
C GLU A 98 4.41 16.25 18.14
N GLU A 99 3.58 15.50 17.40
CA GLU A 99 3.69 14.04 17.28
C GLU A 99 5.10 13.62 16.82
N ARG A 100 5.67 14.32 15.83
CA ARG A 100 7.04 14.03 15.34
C ARG A 100 8.10 14.31 16.39
N ALA A 101 7.90 15.25 17.31
CA ALA A 101 8.84 15.52 18.40
C ALA A 101 8.95 14.34 19.37
N TYR A 102 7.88 13.58 19.57
CA TYR A 102 7.91 12.35 20.36
C TYR A 102 8.57 11.18 19.63
N GLU A 103 8.38 11.08 18.31
CA GLU A 103 8.88 9.95 17.50
C GLU A 103 10.36 10.12 17.09
N ARG A 104 10.82 11.36 16.90
CA ARG A 104 12.15 11.67 16.38
C ARG A 104 12.98 12.38 17.45
N TRP A 105 13.95 11.65 17.99
CA TRP A 105 14.93 12.21 18.92
C TRP A 105 15.59 13.47 18.35
N GLY A 106 15.52 14.59 19.10
CA GLY A 106 16.09 15.87 18.71
C GLY A 106 15.23 16.75 17.80
N HIS A 107 13.99 16.36 17.48
CA HIS A 107 13.03 17.23 16.80
C HIS A 107 12.32 18.13 17.81
N ALA A 108 12.51 19.45 17.70
CA ALA A 108 11.78 20.44 18.50
C ALA A 108 10.55 20.91 17.72
N PRO A 109 9.35 20.99 18.35
CA PRO A 109 8.17 21.54 17.70
C PRO A 109 8.39 23.00 17.28
N ASP A 110 7.98 23.34 16.07
CA ASP A 110 8.02 24.70 15.52
C ASP A 110 6.61 25.16 15.17
N PRO A 111 5.83 25.73 16.11
CA PRO A 111 4.42 26.04 15.90
C PRO A 111 4.24 27.17 14.87
N ALA A 112 3.40 26.93 13.87
CA ALA A 112 3.03 27.94 12.87
C ALA A 112 1.67 28.59 13.19
N THR A 113 1.44 29.81 12.71
CA THR A 113 0.12 30.46 12.69
C THR A 113 -0.33 30.69 11.24
N VAL A 114 -1.60 31.06 11.05
CA VAL A 114 -2.11 31.41 9.71
C VAL A 114 -1.37 32.65 9.16
N GLU A 115 -1.08 33.61 10.04
CA GLU A 115 -0.41 34.87 9.69
C GLU A 115 1.07 34.69 9.39
N SER A 116 1.74 33.74 10.04
CA SER A 116 3.16 33.45 9.82
C SER A 116 3.41 32.52 8.63
N ALA A 117 2.36 31.96 8.02
CA ALA A 117 2.47 30.99 6.96
C ALA A 117 2.63 31.66 5.59
N GLU A 118 3.70 31.31 4.87
CA GLU A 118 3.79 31.63 3.44
C GLU A 118 2.61 30.98 2.69
N THR A 119 2.05 31.69 1.70
CA THR A 119 0.87 31.23 0.95
C THR A 119 1.03 29.80 0.41
N GLY A 120 2.18 29.48 -0.18
CA GLY A 120 2.46 28.13 -0.70
C GLY A 120 2.58 27.06 0.39
N ALA A 121 3.05 27.43 1.58
CA ALA A 121 3.07 26.52 2.74
C ALA A 121 1.65 26.27 3.26
N LEU A 122 0.82 27.31 3.29
CA LEU A 122 -0.57 27.23 3.75
C LEU A 122 -1.42 26.34 2.83
N ASP A 123 -1.33 26.50 1.51
CA ASP A 123 -2.09 25.66 0.57
C ASP A 123 -1.68 24.19 0.66
N ARG A 124 -0.38 23.92 0.82
CA ARG A 124 0.12 22.58 1.12
C ARG A 124 -0.48 21.99 2.40
N TRP A 125 -0.59 22.79 3.46
CA TRP A 125 -1.20 22.35 4.71
C TRP A 125 -2.70 22.10 4.58
N LYS A 126 -3.43 22.94 3.83
CA LYS A 126 -4.87 22.74 3.55
C LYS A 126 -5.11 21.43 2.81
N VAL A 127 -4.35 21.15 1.75
CA VAL A 127 -4.45 19.88 1.00
C VAL A 127 -4.09 18.69 1.88
N ASN A 128 -3.05 18.80 2.72
CA ASN A 128 -2.68 17.73 3.64
C ASN A 128 -3.75 17.44 4.69
N TYR A 129 -4.38 18.48 5.25
CA TYR A 129 -5.49 18.35 6.18
C TYR A 129 -6.69 17.65 5.53
N LEU A 130 -7.11 18.12 4.34
CA LEU A 130 -8.22 17.52 3.60
C LEU A 130 -7.94 16.06 3.26
N ARG A 131 -6.74 15.74 2.77
CA ARG A 131 -6.34 14.35 2.52
C ARG A 131 -6.41 13.48 3.77
N HIS A 132 -5.96 14.00 4.91
CA HIS A 132 -6.03 13.26 6.19
C HIS A 132 -7.48 13.02 6.64
N ARG A 133 -8.39 13.98 6.42
CA ARG A 133 -9.83 13.80 6.68
C ARG A 133 -10.45 12.71 5.80
N LEU A 134 -9.87 12.49 4.62
CA LEU A 134 -10.31 11.47 3.66
C LEU A 134 -9.60 10.11 3.85
N THR A 135 -8.69 9.97 4.82
CA THR A 135 -8.00 8.69 5.12
C THR A 135 -8.97 7.55 5.44
N ARG A 136 -10.19 7.84 5.91
CA ARG A 136 -11.23 6.81 6.11
C ARG A 136 -11.52 6.00 4.84
N TYR A 137 -11.33 6.58 3.65
CA TYR A 137 -11.53 5.87 2.39
C TYR A 137 -10.42 4.86 2.07
N ASP A 138 -9.32 4.85 2.83
CA ASP A 138 -8.31 3.78 2.72
C ASP A 138 -8.89 2.42 3.13
N GLU A 139 -9.97 2.38 3.92
CA GLU A 139 -10.77 1.17 4.20
C GLU A 139 -11.35 0.55 2.90
N LEU A 140 -11.51 1.34 1.83
CA LEU A 140 -11.92 0.81 0.52
C LEU A 140 -10.85 -0.13 -0.08
N LEU A 141 -9.63 -0.15 0.44
CA LEU A 141 -8.56 -1.06 0.05
C LEU A 141 -8.63 -2.40 0.80
N ASP A 142 -9.55 -2.54 1.75
CA ASP A 142 -9.73 -3.77 2.52
C ASP A 142 -10.04 -4.94 1.58
N GLY A 143 -9.37 -6.07 1.83
CA GLY A 143 -9.42 -7.26 0.99
C GLY A 143 -8.28 -7.39 -0.02
N LEU A 144 -7.45 -6.36 -0.20
CA LEU A 144 -6.22 -6.40 -1.03
C LEU A 144 -4.92 -6.59 -0.23
N TYR A 145 -4.99 -6.81 1.09
CA TYR A 145 -3.79 -7.00 1.92
C TYR A 145 -2.89 -8.13 1.38
N GLY A 146 -1.60 -7.83 1.18
CA GLY A 146 -0.61 -8.78 0.63
C GLY A 146 -0.87 -9.26 -0.80
N SER A 147 -1.77 -8.62 -1.55
CA SER A 147 -2.13 -9.03 -2.92
C SER A 147 -1.49 -8.19 -4.01
N THR A 148 -1.17 -8.84 -5.14
CA THR A 148 -0.75 -8.16 -6.38
C THR A 148 -1.89 -7.31 -6.94
N GLY A 149 -1.78 -6.00 -6.75
CA GLY A 149 -2.79 -5.03 -7.21
C GLY A 149 -3.16 -3.96 -6.19
N ARG A 150 -2.74 -4.10 -4.93
CA ARG A 150 -2.96 -3.08 -3.90
C ARG A 150 -2.39 -1.71 -4.29
N ALA A 151 -1.14 -1.65 -4.76
CA ALA A 151 -0.50 -0.40 -5.18
C ALA A 151 -1.30 0.33 -6.28
N ALA A 152 -1.84 -0.40 -7.25
CA ALA A 152 -2.67 0.18 -8.31
C ALA A 152 -4.01 0.71 -7.78
N ALA A 153 -4.59 0.05 -6.77
CA ALA A 153 -5.81 0.50 -6.11
C ALA A 153 -5.57 1.73 -5.23
N GLU A 154 -4.45 1.76 -4.51
CA GLU A 154 -3.98 2.92 -3.73
C GLU A 154 -3.76 4.14 -4.64
N GLU A 155 -3.14 3.93 -5.80
CA GLU A 155 -2.94 4.99 -6.79
C GLU A 155 -4.25 5.52 -7.34
N LEU A 156 -5.19 4.64 -7.70
CA LEU A 156 -6.52 5.04 -8.14
C LEU A 156 -7.25 5.86 -7.07
N LEU A 157 -7.27 5.39 -5.82
CA LEU A 157 -7.92 6.07 -4.71
C LEU A 157 -7.29 7.44 -4.46
N ARG A 158 -5.95 7.52 -4.47
CA ARG A 158 -5.20 8.77 -4.32
C ARG A 158 -5.59 9.79 -5.37
N ARG A 159 -5.63 9.40 -6.65
CA ARG A 159 -6.06 10.27 -7.75
C ARG A 159 -7.48 10.78 -7.54
N ARG A 160 -8.41 9.91 -7.13
CA ARG A 160 -9.80 10.31 -6.83
C ARG A 160 -9.87 11.30 -5.67
N VAL A 161 -9.10 11.09 -4.62
CA VAL A 161 -9.03 12.00 -3.46
C VAL A 161 -8.57 13.39 -3.88
N TYR A 162 -7.47 13.50 -4.64
CA TYR A 162 -7.00 14.80 -5.11
C TYR A 162 -7.99 15.46 -6.09
N ALA A 163 -8.60 14.69 -6.99
CA ALA A 163 -9.63 15.21 -7.88
C ALA A 163 -10.84 15.78 -7.11
N ALA A 164 -11.33 15.06 -6.10
CA ALA A 164 -12.43 15.50 -5.26
C ALA A 164 -12.08 16.77 -4.46
N ILE A 165 -10.83 16.88 -3.97
CA ILE A 165 -10.36 18.10 -3.29
C ILE A 165 -10.33 19.28 -4.28
N SER A 166 -9.75 19.10 -5.47
CA SER A 166 -9.69 20.14 -6.51
C SER A 166 -11.08 20.59 -6.99
N GLU A 167 -12.05 19.68 -7.04
CA GLU A 167 -13.44 20.01 -7.38
C GLU A 167 -14.12 20.83 -6.26
N ALA A 168 -13.88 20.47 -5.01
CA ALA A 168 -14.43 21.19 -3.86
C ALA A 168 -13.76 22.55 -3.60
N TYR A 169 -12.46 22.67 -3.90
CA TYR A 169 -11.62 23.85 -3.70
C TYR A 169 -10.74 24.10 -4.92
N PRO A 170 -11.28 24.76 -5.98
CA PRO A 170 -10.55 25.03 -7.21
C PRO A 170 -9.23 25.79 -7.01
N GLU A 171 -9.15 26.63 -5.99
CA GLU A 171 -7.94 27.37 -5.61
C GLU A 171 -6.79 26.47 -5.16
N LEU A 172 -7.06 25.24 -4.72
CA LEU A 172 -6.07 24.25 -4.30
C LEU A 172 -5.66 23.28 -5.42
N ALA A 173 -6.22 23.42 -6.62
CA ALA A 173 -6.01 22.46 -7.71
C ALA A 173 -4.54 22.31 -8.12
N GLN A 174 -3.80 23.43 -8.18
CA GLN A 174 -2.38 23.43 -8.52
C GLN A 174 -1.53 22.69 -7.46
N GLU A 175 -1.85 22.88 -6.18
CA GLU A 175 -1.18 22.20 -5.08
C GLU A 175 -1.49 20.69 -5.08
N CYS A 176 -2.76 20.32 -5.37
CA CYS A 176 -3.16 18.93 -5.52
C CYS A 176 -2.40 18.23 -6.64
N GLU A 177 -2.25 18.88 -7.80
CA GLU A 177 -1.49 18.34 -8.92
C GLU A 177 0.00 18.18 -8.58
N ARG A 178 0.61 19.17 -7.90
CA ARG A 178 2.01 19.08 -7.47
C ARG A 178 2.24 17.89 -6.55
N GLN A 179 1.43 17.75 -5.49
CA GLN A 179 1.57 16.64 -4.53
C GLN A 179 1.28 15.28 -5.15
N LEU A 180 0.35 15.20 -6.12
CA LEU A 180 0.08 13.96 -6.84
C LEU A 180 1.31 13.54 -7.66
N ARG A 181 1.88 14.47 -8.45
CA ARG A 181 3.10 14.21 -9.25
C ARG A 181 4.29 13.80 -8.40
N GLU A 182 4.53 14.47 -7.27
CA GLU A 182 5.61 14.11 -6.33
C GLU A 182 5.47 12.67 -5.81
N ARG A 183 4.24 12.20 -5.59
CA ARG A 183 3.95 10.84 -5.10
C ARG A 183 3.97 9.78 -6.18
N GLU A 184 3.60 10.13 -7.41
CA GLU A 184 3.69 9.24 -8.57
C GLU A 184 5.15 9.05 -9.02
N CYS A 185 5.98 10.09 -8.89
CA CYS A 185 7.40 10.07 -9.24
C CYS A 185 8.33 9.67 -8.07
N GLY A 186 7.78 9.42 -6.87
CA GLY A 186 8.53 8.95 -5.72
C GLY A 186 9.06 7.52 -5.91
N PRO A 187 10.14 7.11 -5.22
CA PRO A 187 10.65 5.75 -5.33
C PRO A 187 9.55 4.74 -4.94
N PRO A 188 9.48 3.57 -5.60
CA PRO A 188 8.49 2.56 -5.24
C PRO A 188 8.65 2.20 -3.75
N PRO A 189 7.56 1.92 -3.02
CA PRO A 189 7.67 1.43 -1.66
C PRO A 189 8.51 0.15 -1.66
N GLY A 190 9.62 0.18 -0.93
CA GLY A 190 10.53 -0.94 -0.72
C GLY A 190 9.92 -2.05 0.13
#